data_AF-A0AAW2DZW6-F1
#
_entry.id   AF-A0AAW2DZW6-F1
#
_cell.length_a   1.000
_cell.length_b   1.000
_cell.length_c   1.000
_cell.angle_alpha   90.00
_cell.angle_beta   90.00
_cell.angle_gamma   90.00
#
_symmetry.space_group_name_H-M   'P 1'
#
loop_
_entity.id
_entity.type
_entity.pdbx_description
1 polymer ?
#
loop_
_entity_poly.entity_id
_entity_poly.type
_entity_poly.pdbx_seq_one_letter_code
_entity_poly.pdbx_strand_id
1 'polypeptide(L)'
;MVQRIPETFLSMTEYMNSFMDPLIEEAHTDLFSNMTAVRRAPVCKIHSVEESKKFKLPKDLFYEIKFNAAEDTEKDIGSYEPEVGDLIALTDFRPKSIDDLDRPTRFYLIA
;
A
#
# COMPACT_ATOMS: atom_id res chain seq x y z
N MET A 1 21.01 0.37 -8.13
CA MET A 1 21.93 -0.54 -7.42
C MET A 1 22.11 0.04 -6.03
N VAL A 2 21.66 -0.66 -5.00
CA VAL A 2 21.81 -0.22 -3.61
C VAL A 2 23.30 -0.21 -3.25
N GLN A 3 23.77 0.88 -2.64
CA GLN A 3 25.17 0.99 -2.22
C GLN A 3 25.43 0.07 -1.02
N ARG A 4 26.66 -0.48 -0.94
CA ARG A 4 27.05 -1.29 0.22
C ARG A 4 27.12 -0.38 1.46
N ILE A 5 26.48 -0.81 2.54
CA ILE A 5 26.53 -0.11 3.83
C ILE A 5 27.98 -0.11 4.34
N PRO A 6 28.56 1.07 4.68
CA PRO A 6 29.87 1.17 5.29
C PRO A 6 29.98 0.42 6.62
N GLU A 7 31.19 -0.02 6.98
CA GLU A 7 31.44 -0.68 8.27
C GLU A 7 31.59 0.33 9.43
N THR A 8 31.91 1.59 9.11
CA THR A 8 32.06 2.69 10.06
C THR A 8 31.46 3.98 9.52
N PHE A 9 31.10 4.89 10.41
CA PHE A 9 30.40 6.14 10.09
C PHE A 9 31.04 7.30 10.85
N LEU A 10 31.14 8.45 10.21
CA LEU A 10 31.71 9.66 10.82
C LEU A 10 30.66 10.42 11.63
N SER A 11 29.37 10.12 11.45
CA SER A 11 28.28 10.75 12.19
C SER A 11 27.01 9.89 12.23
N MET A 12 26.10 10.22 13.14
CA MET A 12 24.76 9.63 13.19
C MET A 12 23.96 9.89 11.91
N THR A 13 24.10 11.08 11.31
CA THR A 13 23.41 11.42 10.06
C THR A 13 23.89 10.54 8.90
N GLU A 14 25.19 10.32 8.80
CA GLU A 14 25.77 9.43 7.78
C GLU A 14 25.31 7.98 7.98
N TYR A 15 25.29 7.51 9.24
CA TYR A 15 24.71 6.22 9.60
C TYR A 15 23.27 6.11 9.11
N MET A 16 22.36 6.99 9.55
CA MET A 16 20.95 6.91 9.20
C MET A 16 20.72 6.96 7.68
N ASN A 17 21.42 7.86 6.98
CA ASN A 17 21.31 7.99 5.53
C ASN A 17 21.77 6.73 4.77
N SER A 18 22.78 6.02 5.29
CA SER A 18 23.29 4.80 4.64
C SER A 18 22.28 3.65 4.61
N PHE A 19 21.30 3.64 5.52
CA PHE A 19 20.25 2.62 5.59
C PHE A 19 18.98 3.00 4.84
N MET A 20 18.81 4.25 4.40
CA MET A 20 17.59 4.69 3.73
C MET A 20 17.32 3.88 2.45
N ASP A 21 18.27 3.84 1.52
CA ASP A 21 18.10 3.11 0.26
C ASP A 21 17.97 1.58 0.47
N PRO A 22 18.80 0.91 1.30
CA PRO A 22 18.60 -0.50 1.63
C PRO A 22 17.23 -0.82 2.19
N LEU A 23 16.72 -0.02 3.14
CA LEU A 23 15.40 -0.25 3.75
C LEU A 23 14.27 -0.06 2.74
N ILE A 24 14.39 0.93 1.86
CA ILE A 24 13.42 1.14 0.77
C ILE A 24 13.44 -0.06 -0.18
N GLU A 25 14.61 -0.56 -0.58
CA GLU A 25 14.72 -1.70 -1.49
C GLU A 25 14.22 -3.00 -0.84
N GLU A 26 14.50 -3.21 0.45
CA GLU A 26 13.97 -4.33 1.22
C GLU A 26 12.44 -4.30 1.26
N ALA A 27 11.86 -3.17 1.69
CA ALA A 27 10.40 -2.99 1.74
C ALA A 27 9.77 -3.10 0.35
N HIS A 28 10.42 -2.59 -0.69
CA HIS A 28 9.97 -2.72 -2.07
C HIS A 28 9.96 -4.18 -2.54
N THR A 29 11.04 -4.93 -2.23
CA THR A 29 11.16 -6.35 -2.60
C THR A 29 10.09 -7.19 -1.90
N ASP A 30 9.89 -6.97 -0.60
CA ASP A 30 8.87 -7.67 0.19
C ASP A 30 7.46 -7.35 -0.32
N LEU A 31 7.16 -6.07 -0.58
CA LEU A 31 5.88 -5.66 -1.12
C LEU A 31 5.64 -6.26 -2.52
N PHE A 32 6.63 -6.18 -3.41
CA PHE A 32 6.53 -6.71 -4.76
C PHE A 32 6.28 -8.23 -4.76
N SER A 33 6.95 -8.96 -3.85
CA SER A 33 6.73 -10.40 -3.69
C SER A 33 5.27 -10.72 -3.35
N ASN A 34 4.64 -9.92 -2.48
CA ASN A 34 3.24 -10.05 -2.11
C ASN A 34 2.28 -9.67 -3.24
N MET A 35 2.62 -8.68 -4.06
CA MET A 35 1.80 -8.29 -5.22
C MET A 35 1.61 -9.42 -6.24
N THR A 36 2.56 -10.35 -6.35
CA THR A 36 2.39 -11.54 -7.21
C THR A 36 1.21 -12.42 -6.79
N ALA A 37 0.80 -12.35 -5.51
CA ALA A 37 -0.34 -13.07 -4.96
C ALA A 37 -1.66 -12.27 -5.00
N VAL A 38 -1.69 -11.08 -5.61
CA VAL A 38 -2.84 -10.15 -5.57
C VAL A 38 -4.18 -10.78 -5.99
N ARG A 39 -4.17 -11.73 -6.94
CA ARG A 39 -5.37 -12.46 -7.38
C ARG A 39 -6.11 -13.13 -6.23
N ARG A 40 -5.36 -13.60 -5.23
CA ARG A 40 -5.83 -14.35 -4.06
C ARG A 40 -5.96 -13.48 -2.82
N ALA A 41 -5.60 -12.20 -2.91
CA ALA A 41 -5.74 -11.28 -1.80
C ALA A 41 -7.23 -11.18 -1.38
N PRO A 42 -7.49 -11.06 -0.08
CA PRO A 42 -8.85 -10.84 0.41
C PRO A 42 -9.30 -9.43 -0.01
N VAL A 43 -10.61 -9.23 -0.16
CA VAL A 43 -11.16 -7.98 -0.68
C VAL A 43 -12.32 -7.50 0.18
N CYS A 44 -12.50 -6.18 0.25
CA CYS A 44 -13.65 -5.54 0.85
C CYS A 44 -14.18 -4.45 -0.08
N LYS A 45 -15.49 -4.19 -0.02
CA LYS A 45 -16.12 -3.12 -0.80
C LYS A 45 -16.14 -1.84 0.02
N ILE A 46 -15.63 -0.76 -0.56
CA ILE A 46 -15.75 0.58 -0.01
C ILE A 46 -17.19 1.06 -0.18
N HIS A 47 -17.78 1.51 0.91
CA HIS A 47 -19.10 2.13 0.96
C HIS A 47 -19.00 3.64 0.71
N SER A 48 -18.13 4.33 1.45
CA SER A 48 -17.90 5.76 1.29
C SER A 48 -16.47 6.14 1.60
N VAL A 49 -16.04 7.26 1.02
CA VAL A 49 -14.77 7.92 1.29
C VAL A 49 -15.10 9.38 1.59
N GLU A 50 -14.77 9.83 2.79
CA GLU A 50 -15.04 11.17 3.28
C GLU A 50 -13.74 11.82 3.72
N GLU A 51 -13.58 13.13 3.52
CA GLU A 51 -12.44 13.86 4.09
C GLU A 51 -12.49 13.79 5.62
N SER A 52 -11.36 13.43 6.22
CA SER A 52 -11.25 13.45 7.68
C SER A 52 -11.23 14.88 8.20
N LYS A 53 -11.56 15.08 9.48
CA LYS A 53 -11.34 16.36 10.18
C LYS A 53 -9.87 16.84 10.14
N LYS A 54 -8.94 15.93 9.86
CA LYS A 54 -7.50 16.23 9.72
C LYS A 54 -7.10 16.64 8.31
N PHE A 55 -8.01 16.58 7.34
CA PHE A 55 -7.72 16.92 5.95
C PHE A 55 -7.33 18.39 5.79
N LYS A 56 -6.13 18.66 5.26
CA LYS A 56 -5.62 20.00 4.95
C LYS A 56 -4.71 19.98 3.73
N LEU A 57 -5.12 20.69 2.68
CA LEU A 57 -4.26 20.91 1.52
C LEU A 57 -3.05 21.78 1.88
N PRO A 58 -1.89 21.57 1.22
CA PRO A 58 -1.66 20.58 0.16
C PRO A 58 -1.11 19.22 0.63
N LYS A 59 -0.80 19.05 1.92
CA LYS A 59 0.00 17.90 2.41
C LYS A 59 -0.77 16.87 3.23
N ASP A 60 -1.77 17.30 4.00
CA ASP A 60 -2.45 16.46 4.98
C ASP A 60 -3.70 15.84 4.34
N LEU A 61 -3.51 14.87 3.45
CA LEU A 61 -4.60 14.21 2.71
C LEU A 61 -5.21 13.04 3.49
N PHE A 62 -5.84 13.33 4.63
CA PHE A 62 -6.46 12.31 5.48
C PHE A 62 -7.94 12.05 5.12
N TYR A 63 -8.30 10.79 4.94
CA TYR A 63 -9.66 10.35 4.62
C TYR A 63 -10.18 9.35 5.64
N GLU A 64 -11.49 9.33 5.83
CA GLU A 64 -12.22 8.29 6.56
C GLU A 64 -12.94 7.41 5.52
N ILE A 65 -12.59 6.12 5.50
CA ILE A 65 -13.13 5.14 4.56
C ILE A 65 -14.08 4.22 5.34
N LYS A 66 -15.31 4.09 4.87
CA LYS A 66 -16.30 3.15 5.43
C LYS A 66 -16.43 1.96 4.49
N PHE A 67 -16.52 0.75 5.05
CA PHE A 67 -16.68 -0.50 4.29
C PHE A 67 -18.07 -1.08 4.51
N ASN A 68 -18.61 -1.77 3.51
CA ASN A 68 -19.88 -2.50 3.68
C ASN A 68 -19.65 -3.77 4.52
N ALA A 69 -20.57 -4.06 5.45
CA ALA A 69 -20.62 -5.36 6.10
C ALA A 69 -20.86 -6.46 5.04
N ALA A 70 -20.19 -7.59 5.21
CA ALA A 70 -20.10 -8.67 4.22
C ALA A 70 -21.44 -9.41 4.03
N GLU A 71 -22.37 -8.84 3.27
CA GLU A 71 -23.59 -9.54 2.87
C GLU A 71 -23.45 -10.21 1.48
N ASP A 72 -22.56 -9.72 0.61
CA ASP A 72 -22.48 -10.12 -0.81
C ASP A 72 -21.06 -10.49 -1.30
N THR A 73 -20.24 -11.13 -0.47
CA THR A 73 -19.04 -11.82 -0.97
C THR A 73 -19.33 -13.30 -1.10
N GLU A 74 -19.29 -13.81 -2.34
CA GLU A 74 -19.39 -15.24 -2.65
C GLU A 74 -18.57 -16.05 -1.63
N LYS A 75 -19.22 -17.09 -1.07
CA LYS A 75 -18.88 -17.85 0.14
C LYS A 75 -17.46 -18.45 0.23
N ASP A 76 -16.59 -18.21 -0.74
CA ASP A 76 -15.27 -18.83 -0.84
C ASP A 76 -14.10 -17.94 -0.40
N ILE A 77 -14.29 -16.61 -0.24
CA ILE A 77 -13.16 -15.70 0.02
C ILE A 77 -13.55 -14.73 1.12
N GLY A 78 -12.95 -14.93 2.29
CA GLY A 78 -13.30 -14.27 3.55
C GLY A 78 -13.41 -12.75 3.45
N SER A 79 -14.29 -12.20 4.28
CA SER A 79 -14.43 -10.76 4.46
C SER A 79 -13.12 -10.20 5.00
N TYR A 80 -12.48 -9.32 4.25
CA TYR A 80 -11.34 -8.57 4.73
C TYR A 80 -11.81 -7.40 5.59
N GLU A 81 -11.24 -7.26 6.79
CA GLU A 81 -11.36 -6.07 7.62
C GLU A 81 -9.97 -5.43 7.70
N PRO A 82 -9.77 -4.20 7.19
CA PRO A 82 -8.46 -3.55 7.23
C PRO A 82 -7.99 -3.28 8.65
N GLU A 83 -6.73 -3.60 8.93
CA GLU A 83 -6.08 -3.36 10.21
C GLU A 83 -5.04 -2.22 10.12
N VAL A 84 -4.63 -1.72 11.30
CA VAL A 84 -3.59 -0.69 11.37
C VAL A 84 -2.26 -1.28 10.88
N GLY A 85 -1.71 -0.68 9.82
CA GLY A 85 -0.47 -1.13 9.20
C GLY A 85 -0.66 -1.86 7.87
N ASP A 86 -1.91 -2.18 7.51
CA ASP A 86 -2.20 -2.77 6.21
C ASP A 86 -1.96 -1.79 5.06
N LEU A 87 -1.40 -2.32 3.97
CA LEU A 87 -1.30 -1.62 2.70
C LEU A 87 -2.36 -2.16 1.75
N ILE A 88 -3.24 -1.27 1.29
CA ILE A 88 -4.40 -1.62 0.47
C ILE A 88 -4.28 -1.01 -0.94
N ALA A 89 -4.70 -1.77 -1.95
CA ALA A 89 -4.83 -1.29 -3.31
C ALA A 89 -6.29 -0.94 -3.62
N LEU A 90 -6.55 0.31 -3.99
CA LEU A 90 -7.88 0.75 -4.41
C LEU A 90 -8.10 0.43 -5.89
N THR A 91 -9.12 -0.39 -6.17
CA THR A 91 -9.41 -0.86 -7.53
C THR A 91 -10.91 -0.88 -7.81
N ASP A 92 -11.32 -0.45 -9.00
CA ASP A 92 -12.73 -0.48 -9.40
C ASP A 92 -13.25 -1.91 -9.70
N PHE A 93 -12.35 -2.87 -9.86
CA PHE A 93 -12.66 -4.27 -10.14
C PHE A 93 -11.65 -5.17 -9.45
N ARG A 94 -12.04 -6.42 -9.18
CA ARG A 94 -11.16 -7.40 -8.55
C ARG A 94 -9.99 -7.78 -9.47
N PRO A 95 -8.73 -7.54 -9.08
CA PRO A 95 -7.57 -7.94 -9.87
C PRO A 95 -7.49 -9.45 -10.04
N LYS A 96 -7.15 -9.91 -11.25
CA LYS A 96 -6.88 -11.32 -11.55
C LYS A 96 -5.39 -11.60 -11.70
N SER A 97 -4.59 -10.56 -11.86
CA SER A 97 -3.13 -10.61 -12.01
C SER A 97 -2.51 -9.28 -11.57
N ILE A 98 -1.19 -9.24 -11.41
CA ILE A 98 -0.45 -8.00 -11.14
C ILE A 98 -0.59 -6.99 -12.29
N ASP A 99 -0.69 -7.48 -13.53
CA ASP A 99 -0.87 -6.66 -14.74
C ASP A 99 -2.20 -5.88 -14.74
N ASP A 100 -3.19 -6.31 -13.95
CA ASP A 100 -4.43 -5.56 -13.79
C ASP A 100 -4.25 -4.25 -13.00
N LEU A 101 -3.17 -4.14 -12.22
CA LEU A 101 -2.81 -2.92 -11.48
C LEU A 101 -2.02 -1.94 -12.35
N ASP A 102 -1.24 -2.44 -13.32
CA ASP A 102 -0.45 -1.63 -14.25
C ASP A 102 -1.28 -1.22 -15.48
N ARG A 103 -2.33 -0.41 -15.27
CA ARG A 103 -3.19 0.07 -16.36
C ARG A 103 -2.95 1.56 -16.65
N PRO A 104 -2.53 1.92 -17.89
CA PRO A 104 -2.11 3.28 -18.24
C PRO A 104 -3.24 4.34 -18.22
N THR A 105 -4.50 3.96 -17.98
CA THR A 105 -5.63 4.88 -17.84
C THR A 105 -5.88 5.36 -16.42
N ARG A 106 -5.08 4.96 -15.43
CA ARG A 106 -5.24 5.39 -14.03
C ARG A 106 -3.94 6.00 -13.50
N PHE A 107 -3.96 7.32 -13.34
CA PHE A 107 -2.95 8.02 -12.56
C PHE A 107 -3.13 7.63 -11.09
N TYR A 108 -2.23 6.79 -10.55
CA TYR A 108 -2.09 6.70 -9.11
C TYR A 108 -1.11 7.81 -8.69
N LEU A 109 -1.56 8.68 -7.78
CA LEU A 109 -0.67 9.54 -7.02
C LEU A 109 -0.23 8.72 -5.81
N ILE A 110 1.04 8.32 -5.78
CA ILE A 110 1.67 7.93 -4.53
C ILE A 110 1.85 9.25 -3.78
N ALA A 111 1.02 9.48 -2.77
CA ALA A 111 1.09 10.64 -1.87
C ALA A 111 1.83 10.25 -0.59
#